data_AF-A0A359CY52-F1
#
_entry.id   AF-A0A359CY52-F1
#
_cell.length_a   1.000
_cell.length_b   1.000
_cell.length_c   1.000
_cell.angle_alpha   90.00
_cell.angle_beta   90.00
_cell.angle_gamma   90.00
#
_symmetry.space_group_name_H-M   'P 1'
#
loop_
_entity.id
_entity.type
_entity.pdbx_description
1 polymer ?
#
loop_
_entity_poly.entity_id
_entity_poly.type
_entity_poly.pdbx_seq_one_letter_code
_entity_poly.pdbx_strand_id
1 'polypeptide(L)'
;MCPDGWHIPTDLEWAKEYELNYYGYRGVNEGSKLAGEYSLWSDGVLRDDEEFGSSGFSALPAGSNMDGEYSGLGFNTSFWSASEWLNINRIYRGLINNNSEIYRNSYYFYSYGHSVRCTEDIDSLIPLSITHFDYNAN
;
A
#
# COMPACT_ATOMS: atom_id res chain seq x y z
N MET A 1 2.62 5.32 -16.24
CA MET A 1 2.48 3.84 -16.16
C MET A 1 3.82 3.27 -15.73
N CYS A 2 3.84 2.06 -15.15
CA CYS A 2 5.05 1.46 -14.58
C CYS A 2 6.12 1.13 -15.64
N PRO A 3 7.40 1.03 -15.24
CA PRO A 3 8.46 0.53 -16.11
C PRO A 3 8.21 -0.91 -16.59
N ASP A 4 8.91 -1.34 -17.64
CA ASP A 4 8.87 -2.74 -18.09
C ASP A 4 9.33 -3.69 -16.98
N GLY A 5 8.62 -4.81 -16.80
CA GLY A 5 8.84 -5.76 -15.70
C GLY A 5 8.26 -5.30 -14.35
N TRP A 6 7.42 -4.26 -14.35
CA TRP A 6 6.73 -3.76 -13.16
C TRP A 6 5.24 -3.54 -13.47
N HIS A 7 4.39 -3.77 -12.47
CA HIS A 7 2.94 -3.54 -12.58
C HIS A 7 2.41 -2.71 -11.41
N ILE A 8 1.19 -2.20 -11.55
CA ILE A 8 0.46 -1.56 -10.45
C ILE A 8 -0.08 -2.68 -9.55
N PRO A 9 0.24 -2.72 -8.24
CA PRO A 9 -0.15 -3.80 -7.37
C PRO A 9 -1.68 -3.94 -7.28
N THR A 10 -2.13 -5.18 -7.37
CA THR A 10 -3.49 -5.63 -7.07
C THR A 10 -3.80 -5.50 -5.59
N ASP A 11 -5.08 -5.56 -5.22
CA ASP A 11 -5.54 -5.50 -3.83
C ASP A 11 -4.98 -6.66 -3.00
N LEU A 12 -4.75 -7.80 -3.65
CA LEU A 12 -4.12 -8.99 -3.10
C LEU A 12 -2.62 -8.79 -2.85
N GLU A 13 -1.90 -8.10 -3.73
CA GLU A 13 -0.47 -7.81 -3.51
C GLU A 13 -0.26 -6.76 -2.40
N TRP A 14 -1.28 -5.96 -2.09
CA TRP A 14 -1.26 -5.05 -0.96
C TRP A 14 -1.53 -5.72 0.39
N ALA A 15 -2.23 -6.85 0.44
CA ALA A 15 -2.85 -7.33 1.67
C ALA A 15 -2.91 -8.85 1.76
N LYS A 16 -3.02 -9.37 2.99
CA LYS A 16 -3.28 -10.82 3.19
C LYS A 16 -4.73 -11.14 2.83
N GLU A 17 -5.00 -12.38 2.42
CA GLU A 17 -6.32 -12.82 1.93
C GLU A 17 -7.49 -12.44 2.86
N TYR A 18 -7.32 -12.56 4.18
CA TYR A 18 -8.36 -12.23 5.16
C TYR A 18 -8.71 -10.74 5.23
N GLU A 19 -7.82 -9.85 4.77
CA GLU A 19 -8.00 -8.40 4.80
C GLU A 19 -8.83 -7.88 3.60
N LEU A 20 -8.93 -8.69 2.55
CA LEU A 20 -9.58 -8.36 1.29
C LEU A 20 -11.11 -8.22 1.43
N ASN A 21 -11.71 -8.91 2.40
CA ASN A 21 -13.15 -8.98 2.58
C ASN A 21 -13.76 -7.78 3.33
N TYR A 22 -12.94 -6.80 3.72
CA TYR A 22 -13.38 -5.71 4.58
C TYR A 22 -12.94 -4.34 4.01
N TYR A 23 -13.63 -3.25 4.37
CA TYR A 23 -13.17 -1.85 4.22
C TYR A 23 -12.71 -1.22 5.56
N GLY A 24 -11.83 -0.21 5.51
CA GLY A 24 -11.24 0.42 6.70
C GLY A 24 -9.75 0.16 6.89
N TYR A 25 -9.27 0.41 8.10
CA TYR A 25 -7.86 0.28 8.49
C TYR A 25 -7.42 -1.19 8.63
N ARG A 26 -6.22 -1.51 8.12
CA ARG A 26 -5.66 -2.86 8.03
C ARG A 26 -4.24 -2.92 8.54
N GLY A 27 -3.87 -4.12 8.99
CA GLY A 27 -2.59 -4.37 9.60
C GLY A 27 -2.55 -3.92 11.07
N VAL A 28 -1.35 -3.87 11.62
CA VAL A 28 -1.02 -3.34 12.94
C VAL A 28 -0.34 -1.97 12.81
N ASN A 29 0.63 -1.86 11.90
CA ASN A 29 1.39 -0.63 11.63
C ASN A 29 1.93 -0.56 10.19
N GLU A 30 1.34 -1.32 9.27
CA GLU A 30 1.76 -1.44 7.88
C GLU A 30 1.76 -0.07 7.18
N GLY A 31 0.88 0.84 7.58
CA GLY A 31 0.88 2.21 7.08
C GLY A 31 2.14 3.00 7.47
N SER A 32 2.56 2.92 8.73
CA SER A 32 3.82 3.51 9.20
C SER A 32 5.04 2.93 8.49
N LYS A 33 5.08 1.60 8.29
CA LYS A 33 6.18 0.94 7.58
C LYS A 33 6.35 1.41 6.15
N LEU A 34 5.24 1.73 5.48
CA LEU A 34 5.19 2.20 4.09
C LEU A 34 5.50 3.69 3.93
N ALA A 35 5.32 4.48 4.98
CA ALA A 35 5.56 5.91 4.96
C ALA A 35 7.04 6.23 4.81
N GLY A 36 7.39 7.28 4.08
CA GLY A 36 8.77 7.74 3.94
C GLY A 36 8.89 9.24 4.12
N GLU A 37 10.14 9.73 4.19
CA GLU A 37 10.48 11.14 4.40
C GLU A 37 9.80 11.73 5.64
N TYR A 38 10.29 11.35 6.82
CA TYR A 38 9.74 11.73 8.14
C TYR A 38 9.36 13.21 8.25
N SER A 39 10.20 14.10 7.73
CA SER A 39 10.01 15.56 7.82
C SER A 39 8.86 16.11 6.98
N LEU A 40 8.34 15.35 6.00
CA LEU A 40 7.20 15.76 5.19
C LEU A 40 5.87 15.41 5.84
N TRP A 41 5.84 14.42 6.74
CA TRP A 41 4.64 14.02 7.45
C TRP A 41 4.40 14.91 8.67
N SER A 42 3.18 15.41 8.77
CA SER A 42 2.69 16.10 9.98
C SER A 42 2.70 15.14 11.17
N ASP A 43 2.86 15.70 12.37
CA ASP A 43 2.83 14.97 13.64
C ASP A 43 1.60 14.05 13.74
N GLY A 44 1.80 12.84 14.27
CA GLY A 44 0.73 11.88 14.49
C GLY A 44 1.21 10.43 14.58
N VAL A 45 0.27 9.54 14.91
CA VAL A 45 0.49 8.11 15.15
C VAL A 45 1.31 7.43 14.06
N LEU A 46 1.06 7.76 12.79
CA LEU A 46 1.78 7.17 11.67
C LEU A 46 3.28 7.44 11.76
N ARG A 47 3.64 8.68 12.08
CA ARG A 47 5.02 9.16 12.12
C ARG A 47 5.75 8.76 13.40
N ASP A 48 5.01 8.61 14.50
CA ASP A 48 5.55 8.33 15.83
C ASP A 48 5.78 6.83 16.08
N ASP A 49 5.41 5.96 15.13
CA ASP A 49 5.65 4.52 15.17
C ASP A 49 7.14 4.18 15.01
N GLU A 50 7.65 3.24 15.81
CA GLU A 50 9.07 2.86 15.82
C GLU A 50 9.54 2.23 14.50
N GLU A 51 8.62 1.68 13.68
CA GLU A 51 8.93 1.05 12.40
C GLU A 51 8.65 1.98 11.20
N PHE A 52 8.52 3.29 11.41
CA PHE A 52 8.32 4.27 10.35
C PHE A 52 9.35 4.11 9.21
N GLY A 53 8.87 3.91 7.98
CA GLY A 53 9.71 3.79 6.78
C GLY A 53 10.59 2.55 6.69
N SER A 54 10.30 1.52 7.47
CA SER A 54 11.07 0.27 7.47
C SER A 54 10.83 -0.64 6.26
N SER A 55 9.79 -0.42 5.45
CA SER A 55 9.43 -1.32 4.34
C SER A 55 10.34 -1.22 3.10
N GLY A 56 11.20 -0.20 3.01
CA GLY A 56 11.96 0.13 1.80
C GLY A 56 11.14 0.86 0.72
N PHE A 57 9.82 0.99 0.89
CA PHE A 57 9.00 1.92 0.13
C PHE A 57 8.96 3.29 0.84
N SER A 58 8.88 4.37 0.07
CA SER A 58 8.87 5.74 0.60
C SER A 58 7.61 6.49 0.15
N ALA A 59 6.48 6.23 0.83
CA ALA A 59 5.25 6.95 0.56
C ALA A 59 5.32 8.39 1.11
N LEU A 60 5.24 9.37 0.21
CA LEU A 60 5.20 10.79 0.57
C LEU A 60 3.76 11.24 0.85
N PRO A 61 3.53 12.18 1.78
CA PRO A 61 2.20 12.69 2.12
C PRO A 61 1.72 13.70 1.08
N ALA A 62 1.51 13.21 -0.14
CA ALA A 62 1.22 14.00 -1.32
C ALA A 62 -0.20 14.58 -1.33
N GLY A 63 -1.05 14.28 -0.35
CA GLY A 63 -2.46 14.65 -0.36
C GLY A 63 -3.27 13.80 -1.35
N SER A 64 -4.46 14.28 -1.66
CA SER A 64 -5.32 13.72 -2.72
C SER A 64 -6.01 14.82 -3.50
N ASN A 65 -6.37 14.50 -4.75
CA ASN A 65 -7.21 15.35 -5.57
C ASN A 65 -8.60 14.72 -5.67
N MET A 66 -9.64 15.53 -5.45
CA MET A 66 -11.03 15.16 -5.66
C MET A 66 -11.67 16.22 -6.55
N ASP A 67 -12.11 15.84 -7.75
CA ASP A 67 -12.79 16.72 -8.71
C ASP A 67 -12.01 18.01 -9.04
N GLY A 68 -10.68 17.92 -9.07
CA GLY A 68 -9.80 19.05 -9.35
C GLY A 68 -9.38 19.83 -8.11
N GLU A 69 -10.00 19.60 -6.95
CA GLU A 69 -9.60 20.22 -5.68
C GLU A 69 -8.53 19.37 -4.98
N TYR A 70 -7.41 20.02 -4.64
CA TYR A 70 -6.27 19.39 -3.97
C TYR A 70 -6.24 19.71 -2.48
N SER A 71 -6.07 18.69 -1.65
CA SER A 71 -5.97 18.85 -0.19
C SER A 71 -5.15 17.75 0.48
N GLY A 72 -4.82 17.94 1.76
CA GLY A 72 -4.19 16.90 2.59
C GLY A 72 -2.67 16.76 2.42
N LEU A 73 -1.99 17.71 1.77
CA LEU A 73 -0.53 17.77 1.73
C LEU A 73 0.04 17.72 3.14
N GLY A 74 1.00 16.82 3.39
CA GLY A 74 1.60 16.62 4.70
C GLY A 74 0.75 15.76 5.66
N PHE A 75 -0.48 15.38 5.30
CA PHE A 75 -1.39 14.63 6.18
C PHE A 75 -1.80 13.27 5.64
N ASN A 76 -1.91 13.09 4.33
CA ASN A 76 -2.30 11.82 3.76
C ASN A 76 -1.67 11.57 2.39
N THR A 77 -1.81 10.34 1.91
CA THR A 77 -1.56 9.97 0.52
C THR A 77 -2.40 8.74 0.20
N SER A 78 -2.75 8.59 -1.07
CA SER A 78 -3.52 7.43 -1.56
C SER A 78 -2.91 6.88 -2.83
N PHE A 79 -3.01 5.57 -2.99
CA PHE A 79 -2.52 4.81 -4.12
C PHE A 79 -3.64 3.97 -4.74
N TRP A 80 -3.78 4.04 -6.06
CA TRP A 80 -4.67 3.14 -6.78
C TRP A 80 -4.15 1.70 -6.74
N SER A 81 -5.09 0.76 -6.62
CA SER A 81 -4.86 -0.65 -6.89
C SER A 81 -5.25 -0.97 -8.34
N ALA A 82 -4.63 -2.00 -8.93
CA ALA A 82 -5.08 -2.57 -10.20
C ALA A 82 -6.39 -3.38 -10.08
N SER A 83 -6.85 -3.66 -8.86
CA SER A 83 -8.07 -4.42 -8.63
C SER A 83 -9.33 -3.56 -8.64
N GLU A 84 -10.41 -4.16 -9.09
CA GLU A 84 -11.75 -3.58 -9.09
C GLU A 84 -12.68 -4.43 -8.23
N TRP A 85 -13.62 -3.79 -7.53
CA TRP A 85 -14.67 -4.50 -6.79
C TRP A 85 -16.00 -4.39 -7.54
N LEU A 86 -16.59 -5.55 -7.86
CA LEU A 86 -17.85 -5.68 -8.61
C LEU A 86 -17.86 -4.93 -9.95
N ASN A 87 -16.70 -4.77 -10.60
CA ASN A 87 -16.51 -4.11 -11.92
C ASN A 87 -16.97 -2.64 -12.00
N ILE A 88 -17.21 -1.99 -10.85
CA ILE A 88 -17.72 -0.61 -10.77
C ILE A 88 -16.97 0.24 -9.74
N ASN A 89 -16.33 -0.41 -8.77
CA ASN A 89 -15.57 0.29 -7.74
C ASN A 89 -14.08 0.12 -7.97
N ARG A 90 -13.35 1.24 -7.92
CA ARG A 90 -11.88 1.25 -7.96
C ARG A 90 -11.37 1.17 -6.53
N ILE A 91 -10.52 0.18 -6.23
CA ILE A 91 -9.94 0.01 -4.89
C ILE A 91 -8.71 0.90 -4.76
N TYR A 92 -8.54 1.52 -3.59
CA TYR A 92 -7.34 2.26 -3.25
C TYR A 92 -6.84 1.91 -1.85
N ARG A 93 -5.57 2.25 -1.63
CA ARG A 93 -4.88 2.18 -0.33
C ARG A 93 -4.48 3.57 0.10
N GLY A 94 -4.68 3.92 1.37
CA GLY A 94 -4.39 5.24 1.90
C GLY A 94 -3.55 5.19 3.18
N LEU A 95 -2.71 6.20 3.35
CA LEU A 95 -1.99 6.49 4.59
C LEU A 95 -2.49 7.82 5.13
N ILE A 96 -2.66 7.93 6.44
CA ILE A 96 -3.09 9.15 7.13
C ILE A 96 -2.25 9.35 8.39
N ASN A 97 -1.83 10.59 8.66
CA ASN A 97 -0.86 10.89 9.72
C ASN A 97 -1.30 10.42 11.12
N ASN A 98 -2.60 10.31 11.38
CA ASN A 98 -3.16 9.93 12.67
C ASN A 98 -3.47 8.43 12.84
N ASN A 99 -3.07 7.57 11.89
CA ASN A 99 -3.19 6.12 12.04
C ASN A 99 -1.96 5.39 11.45
N SER A 100 -1.40 4.42 12.19
CA SER A 100 -0.30 3.57 11.73
C SER A 100 -0.75 2.45 10.79
N GLU A 101 -2.03 2.11 10.76
CA GLU A 101 -2.62 1.12 9.86
C GLU A 101 -2.83 1.66 8.44
N ILE A 102 -2.84 0.78 7.44
CA ILE A 102 -3.14 1.16 6.05
C ILE A 102 -4.65 1.17 5.81
N TYR A 103 -5.18 2.23 5.21
CA TYR A 103 -6.61 2.35 4.91
C TYR A 103 -6.95 1.69 3.56
N ARG A 104 -7.97 0.81 3.54
CA ARG A 104 -8.54 0.20 2.33
C ARG A 104 -9.96 0.71 2.11
N ASN A 105 -10.23 1.28 0.95
CA ASN A 105 -11.59 1.66 0.55
C ASN A 105 -11.74 1.59 -0.99
N SER A 106 -12.93 1.86 -1.47
CA SER A 106 -13.26 1.86 -2.90
C SER A 106 -14.21 3.01 -3.22
N TYR A 107 -14.09 3.56 -4.43
CA TYR A 107 -14.96 4.63 -4.92
C TYR A 107 -15.78 4.19 -6.13
N TYR A 108 -17.01 4.70 -6.18
CA TYR A 108 -17.92 4.58 -7.30
C TYR A 108 -17.71 5.77 -8.25
N PHE A 109 -17.08 5.57 -9.41
CA PHE A 109 -17.01 6.53 -10.54
C PHE A 109 -16.80 8.03 -10.23
N TYR A 110 -15.98 8.38 -9.23
CA TYR A 110 -15.58 9.77 -8.97
C TYR A 110 -14.21 10.08 -9.57
N SER A 111 -13.96 11.34 -9.91
CA SER A 111 -12.65 11.84 -10.36
C SER A 111 -11.70 12.04 -9.19
N TYR A 112 -11.13 10.94 -8.70
CA TYR A 112 -10.05 10.98 -7.71
C TYR A 112 -8.67 10.91 -8.38
N GLY A 113 -7.81 11.86 -8.05
CA GLY A 113 -6.37 11.79 -8.35
C GLY A 113 -5.64 11.14 -7.19
N HIS A 114 -5.29 9.87 -7.35
CA HIS A 114 -4.41 9.14 -6.45
C HIS A 114 -3.10 8.77 -7.14
N SER A 115 -2.04 8.62 -6.34
CA SER A 115 -0.74 8.18 -6.82
C SER A 115 -0.80 6.73 -7.30
N VAL A 116 0.23 6.29 -8.02
CA VAL A 116 0.44 4.88 -8.33
C VAL A 116 1.75 4.43 -7.72
N ARG A 117 1.74 3.23 -7.12
CA ARG A 117 2.94 2.48 -6.77
C ARG A 117 3.15 1.45 -7.88
N CYS A 118 4.40 1.18 -8.22
CA CYS A 118 4.76 0.05 -9.06
C CYS A 118 5.44 -1.01 -8.20
N THR A 119 5.17 -2.28 -8.47
CA THR A 119 5.87 -3.43 -7.89
C THR A 119 6.49 -4.25 -9.02
N GLU A 120 7.66 -4.81 -8.77
CA GLU A 120 8.37 -5.64 -9.75
C GLU A 120 7.62 -6.95 -9.94
N ASP A 121 7.56 -7.41 -11.19
CA ASP A 121 7.08 -8.75 -11.51
C ASP A 121 8.08 -9.75 -10.94
N ILE A 122 7.66 -10.55 -9.97
CA ILE A 122 8.47 -11.70 -9.55
C ILE A 122 8.28 -12.75 -10.65
N ASP A 123 9.29 -12.89 -11.52
CA ASP A 123 9.36 -14.01 -12.45
C ASP A 123 9.29 -15.31 -11.64
N SER A 124 8.15 -15.97 -11.69
CA SER A 124 7.84 -17.23 -11.01
C SER A 124 8.68 -18.42 -11.51
N LEU A 125 9.78 -18.16 -12.21
CA LEU A 125 10.77 -19.12 -12.68
C LEU A 125 11.81 -19.51 -11.61
N ILE A 126 11.63 -19.12 -10.35
CA ILE A 126 12.24 -19.86 -9.26
C ILE A 126 11.26 -21.00 -8.93
N PRO A 127 11.44 -22.23 -9.44
CA PRO A 127 10.72 -23.35 -8.86
C PRO A 127 11.08 -23.36 -7.37
N LEU A 128 10.06 -23.50 -6.51
CA LEU A 128 10.21 -23.86 -5.11
C LEU A 128 10.96 -25.20 -5.05
N SER A 129 12.28 -25.19 -5.23
CA SER A 129 13.13 -26.30 -4.87
C SER A 129 13.15 -26.29 -3.35
N ILE A 130 12.27 -27.11 -2.79
CA ILE A 130 12.37 -27.65 -1.45
C ILE A 130 13.81 -28.15 -1.30
N THR A 131 14.68 -27.34 -0.68
CA THR A 131 15.97 -27.84 -0.22
C THR A 131 15.70 -28.62 1.06
N HIS A 132 15.67 -29.94 0.89
CA HIS A 132 16.11 -30.96 1.85
C HIS A 132 16.68 -30.40 3.16
N PHE A 133 16.00 -30.67 4.28
CA PHE A 133 16.71 -30.97 5.51
C PHE A 133 16.78 -32.49 5.62
N ASP A 134 17.90 -33.06 5.19
CA ASP A 134 18.35 -34.35 5.72
C ASP A 134 18.59 -34.16 7.22
N TYR A 135 17.81 -34.86 8.05
CA TYR A 135 18.21 -35.14 9.43
C TYR A 135 18.46 -36.64 9.54
N ASN A 136 19.68 -37.04 9.18
CA ASN A 136 20.28 -38.28 9.65
C ASN A 136 21.48 -37.91 10.52
N ALA A 137 21.37 -38.13 11.84
CA ALA A 137 22.51 -38.43 12.70
C ALA A 137 22.04 -38.99 14.06
N ASN A 138 22.33 -40.30 14.22
CA ASN A 138 22.45 -41.13 15.44
C ASN A 138 21.20 -41.46 16.27
#